data_AF-A0A7Y2EQH9-F1
#
_entry.id   AF-A0A7Y2EQH9-F1
#
_cell.length_a   1.000
_cell.length_b   1.000
_cell.length_c   1.000
_cell.angle_alpha   90.00
_cell.angle_beta   90.00
_cell.angle_gamma   90.00
#
_symmetry.space_group_name_H-M   'P 1'
#
loop_
_entity.id
_entity.type
_entity.pdbx_description
1 polymer ?
#
loop_
_entity_poly.entity_id
_entity_poly.type
_entity_poly.pdbx_seq_one_letter_code
_entity_poly.pdbx_strand_id
1 'polypeptide(L)'
;TPLTNAAARRVLDKLGISLVSIAAAGCCGALDHHLAAVDAGRDRVRRNIDAWWPPVEAGAEAIVASASGCGVHIADYGHLLADDPAYASKAARISTLFKDLAQVLAHEDLGALAVDTNIGKVAVHTPCTLQHGLGEPGLLQDILARAGFALAPTSNSHLCCGSAGSYSILQADISGRLRERALANLSVEAPDLIVTANIGCQLHLQSPGAPVRHWIELFDPG
;
A
#
# COMPACT_ATOMS: atom_id res chain seq x y z
N THR A 1 5.07 -3.51 6.86
CA THR A 1 5.93 -4.31 7.76
C THR A 1 5.10 -4.88 8.90
N PRO A 2 5.63 -5.73 9.81
CA PRO A 2 4.91 -6.08 11.04
C PRO A 2 4.45 -4.84 11.84
N LEU A 3 5.29 -3.80 11.91
CA LEU A 3 4.94 -2.51 12.52
C LEU A 3 3.76 -1.84 11.79
N THR A 4 3.82 -1.72 10.46
CA THR A 4 2.72 -1.15 9.66
C THR A 4 1.41 -1.91 9.87
N ASN A 5 1.44 -3.24 9.94
CA ASN A 5 0.23 -4.04 10.13
C ASN A 5 -0.36 -3.85 11.53
N ALA A 6 0.50 -3.75 12.56
CA ALA A 6 0.07 -3.45 13.92
C ALA A 6 -0.54 -2.04 14.03
N ALA A 7 0.11 -1.04 13.42
CA ALA A 7 -0.40 0.33 13.34
C ALA A 7 -1.75 0.38 12.64
N ALA A 8 -1.88 -0.24 11.45
CA ALA A 8 -3.12 -0.31 10.71
C ALA A 8 -4.26 -0.94 11.54
N ARG A 9 -3.97 -2.02 12.28
CA ARG A 9 -4.96 -2.64 13.17
C ARG A 9 -5.42 -1.68 14.26
N ARG A 10 -4.51 -1.00 14.97
CA ARG A 10 -4.87 -0.06 16.04
C ARG A 10 -5.66 1.14 15.52
N VAL A 11 -5.26 1.67 14.37
CA VAL A 11 -5.95 2.79 13.71
C VAL A 11 -7.38 2.39 13.33
N LEU A 12 -7.55 1.25 12.65
CA LEU A 12 -8.87 0.78 12.25
C LEU A 12 -9.76 0.44 13.46
N ASP A 13 -9.20 -0.20 14.49
CA ASP A 13 -9.92 -0.49 15.74
C ASP A 13 -10.46 0.78 16.41
N LYS A 14 -9.64 1.84 16.46
CA LYS A 14 -10.03 3.15 17.00
C LYS A 14 -11.10 3.86 16.17
N LEU A 15 -11.20 3.53 14.87
CA LEU A 15 -12.26 3.97 13.98
C LEU A 15 -13.50 3.04 14.02
N GLY A 16 -13.51 2.02 14.89
CA GLY A 16 -14.61 1.06 15.00
C GLY A 16 -14.62 -0.02 13.92
N ILE A 17 -13.53 -0.15 13.15
CA ILE A 17 -13.39 -1.13 12.07
C ILE A 17 -12.61 -2.34 12.58
N SER A 18 -13.30 -3.47 12.70
CA SER A 18 -12.70 -4.73 13.17
C SER A 18 -11.85 -5.39 12.07
N LEU A 19 -10.54 -5.48 12.29
CA LEU A 19 -9.62 -6.16 11.37
C LEU A 19 -9.35 -7.61 11.82
N VAL A 20 -9.63 -8.57 10.93
CA VAL A 20 -9.31 -9.99 11.12
C VAL A 20 -8.07 -10.34 10.32
N SER A 21 -7.00 -10.77 11.00
CA SER A 21 -5.80 -11.26 10.33
C SER A 21 -5.95 -12.75 9.99
N ILE A 22 -5.75 -13.10 8.72
CA ILE A 22 -5.87 -14.47 8.24
C ILE A 22 -4.48 -15.05 8.03
N ALA A 23 -3.99 -15.81 9.01
CA ALA A 23 -2.63 -16.38 9.00
C ALA A 23 -2.38 -17.35 7.83
N ALA A 24 -3.44 -17.95 7.27
CA ALA A 24 -3.34 -18.82 6.10
C ALA A 24 -3.11 -18.06 4.78
N ALA A 25 -3.40 -16.76 4.74
CA ALA A 25 -3.11 -15.92 3.58
C ALA A 25 -1.59 -15.66 3.47
N GLY A 26 -1.06 -15.79 2.27
CA GLY A 26 0.36 -15.63 1.98
C GLY A 26 0.67 -14.41 1.14
N CYS A 27 1.81 -14.46 0.44
CA CYS A 27 2.14 -13.46 -0.58
C CYS A 27 1.02 -13.34 -1.62
N CYS A 28 0.74 -12.12 -2.09
CA CYS A 28 -0.32 -11.85 -3.06
C CYS A 28 -0.09 -12.50 -4.43
N GLY A 29 1.15 -12.92 -4.78
CA GLY A 29 1.49 -13.48 -6.08
C GLY A 29 2.13 -12.48 -7.06
N ALA A 30 2.18 -11.19 -6.71
CA ALA A 30 2.69 -10.14 -7.59
C ALA A 30 4.16 -10.39 -7.99
N LEU A 31 4.98 -10.87 -7.06
CA LEU A 31 6.39 -11.15 -7.34
C LEU A 31 6.58 -12.29 -8.34
N ASP A 32 5.84 -13.40 -8.19
CA ASP A 32 5.91 -14.52 -9.14
C ASP A 32 5.45 -14.06 -10.53
N HIS A 33 4.40 -13.22 -10.59
CA HIS A 33 3.94 -12.59 -11.82
C HIS A 33 5.03 -11.74 -12.49
N HIS A 34 5.74 -10.90 -11.73
CA HIS A 34 6.86 -10.10 -12.26
C HIS A 34 8.04 -10.94 -12.77
N LEU A 35 8.19 -12.17 -12.28
CA LEU A 35 9.23 -13.11 -12.69
C LEU A 35 8.75 -14.09 -13.78
N ALA A 36 7.60 -13.82 -14.41
CA ALA A 36 6.97 -14.69 -15.40
C ALA A 36 6.67 -16.12 -14.90
N ALA A 37 6.62 -16.32 -13.57
CA ALA A 37 6.23 -17.57 -12.94
C ALA A 37 4.70 -17.63 -12.79
N VAL A 38 3.99 -17.59 -13.92
CA VAL A 38 2.53 -17.38 -14.00
C VAL A 38 1.76 -18.43 -13.19
N ASP A 39 2.09 -19.71 -13.33
CA ASP A 39 1.37 -20.78 -12.64
C ASP A 39 1.56 -20.72 -11.12
N ALA A 40 2.80 -20.49 -10.67
CA ALA A 40 3.10 -20.29 -9.25
C ALA A 40 2.37 -19.06 -8.68
N GLY A 41 2.29 -17.97 -9.47
CA GLY A 41 1.50 -16.79 -9.13
C GLY A 41 0.03 -17.12 -8.96
N ARG A 42 -0.59 -17.81 -9.93
CA ARG A 42 -1.99 -18.25 -9.86
C ARG A 42 -2.26 -19.16 -8.66
N ASP A 43 -1.33 -20.05 -8.32
CA ASP A 43 -1.46 -20.88 -7.12
C ASP A 43 -1.40 -20.07 -5.82
N ARG A 44 -0.69 -18.94 -5.78
CA ARG A 44 -0.78 -18.01 -4.65
C ARG A 44 -2.13 -17.32 -4.58
N VAL A 45 -2.65 -16.88 -5.73
CA VAL A 45 -3.97 -16.25 -5.83
C VAL A 45 -5.05 -17.19 -5.30
N ARG A 46 -5.09 -18.45 -5.78
CA ARG A 46 -6.04 -19.47 -5.32
C ARG A 46 -5.96 -19.70 -3.81
N ARG A 47 -4.75 -19.89 -3.27
CA ARG A 47 -4.55 -20.07 -1.81
C ARG A 47 -5.04 -18.88 -0.99
N ASN A 48 -4.81 -17.65 -1.45
CA ASN A 48 -5.30 -16.47 -0.76
C ASN A 48 -6.83 -16.38 -0.82
N ILE A 49 -7.43 -16.69 -1.99
CA ILE A 49 -8.88 -16.77 -2.11
C ILE A 49 -9.44 -17.80 -1.12
N ASP A 50 -8.88 -19.01 -1.06
CA ASP A 50 -9.34 -20.05 -0.12
C ASP A 50 -9.22 -19.61 1.35
N ALA A 51 -8.16 -18.87 1.68
CA ALA A 51 -7.97 -18.34 3.04
C ALA A 51 -8.99 -17.24 3.38
N TRP A 52 -9.32 -16.37 2.43
CA TRP A 52 -10.24 -15.24 2.64
C TRP A 52 -11.71 -15.61 2.44
N TRP A 53 -12.01 -16.70 1.75
CA TRP A 53 -13.38 -17.06 1.39
C TRP A 53 -14.29 -17.26 2.60
N PRO A 54 -13.89 -17.99 3.67
CA PRO A 54 -14.79 -18.18 4.81
C PRO A 54 -15.17 -16.87 5.53
N PRO A 55 -14.25 -15.92 5.83
CA PRO A 55 -14.63 -14.60 6.32
C PRO A 55 -15.54 -13.81 5.37
N VAL A 56 -15.30 -13.91 4.06
CA VAL A 56 -16.14 -13.25 3.04
C VAL A 56 -17.57 -13.81 3.07
N GLU A 57 -17.73 -15.13 3.17
CA GLU A 57 -19.05 -15.77 3.33
C GLU A 57 -19.71 -15.42 4.68
N ALA A 58 -18.90 -15.18 5.71
CA ALA A 58 -19.37 -14.72 7.02
C ALA A 58 -19.72 -13.22 7.06
N GLY A 59 -19.61 -12.51 5.94
CA GLY A 59 -20.04 -11.11 5.82
C GLY A 59 -18.93 -10.07 5.89
N ALA A 60 -17.66 -10.45 5.72
CA ALA A 60 -16.58 -9.47 5.62
C ALA A 60 -16.82 -8.49 4.45
N GLU A 61 -16.73 -7.19 4.75
CA GLU A 61 -17.11 -6.11 3.83
C GLU A 61 -15.97 -5.69 2.89
N ALA A 62 -14.72 -5.99 3.27
CA ALA A 62 -13.55 -5.63 2.48
C ALA A 62 -12.38 -6.58 2.69
N ILE A 63 -11.53 -6.68 1.66
CA ILE A 63 -10.16 -7.19 1.77
C ILE A 63 -9.23 -5.99 1.73
N VAL A 64 -8.51 -5.75 2.82
CA VAL A 64 -7.66 -4.56 2.95
C VAL A 64 -6.18 -4.91 2.82
N ALA A 65 -5.44 -4.12 2.05
CA ALA A 65 -3.98 -4.22 1.98
C ALA A 65 -3.32 -2.90 2.41
N SER A 66 -2.22 -3.02 3.17
CA SER A 66 -1.38 -1.89 3.59
C SER A 66 -0.20 -1.66 2.63
N ALA A 67 -0.23 -2.24 1.44
CA ALA A 67 0.83 -2.06 0.45
C ALA A 67 0.18 -1.98 -0.92
N SER A 68 0.21 -0.80 -1.54
CA SER A 68 -0.46 -0.56 -2.82
C SER A 68 0.04 -1.48 -3.93
N GLY A 69 1.28 -1.97 -3.85
CA GLY A 69 1.81 -3.00 -4.76
C GLY A 69 1.06 -4.34 -4.66
N CYS A 70 0.74 -4.79 -3.44
CA CYS A 70 -0.16 -5.93 -3.25
C CYS A 70 -1.57 -5.58 -3.69
N GLY A 71 -2.03 -4.35 -3.40
CA GLY A 71 -3.37 -3.89 -3.69
C GLY A 71 -3.74 -3.96 -5.16
N VAL A 72 -2.90 -3.42 -6.05
CA VAL A 72 -3.10 -3.51 -7.51
C VAL A 72 -3.23 -4.96 -7.96
N HIS A 73 -2.39 -5.84 -7.43
CA HIS A 73 -2.40 -7.23 -7.84
C HIS A 73 -3.66 -7.97 -7.32
N ILE A 74 -4.11 -7.68 -6.10
CA ILE A 74 -5.36 -8.23 -5.55
C ILE A 74 -6.57 -7.72 -6.34
N ALA A 75 -6.59 -6.42 -6.69
CA ALA A 75 -7.62 -5.85 -7.55
C ALA A 75 -7.71 -6.57 -8.90
N ASP A 76 -6.59 -7.10 -9.41
CA ASP A 76 -6.51 -7.82 -10.68
C ASP A 76 -6.79 -9.33 -10.59
N TYR A 77 -7.06 -9.89 -9.39
CA TYR A 77 -7.31 -11.33 -9.22
C TYR A 77 -8.39 -11.89 -10.15
N GLY A 78 -9.50 -11.17 -10.33
CA GLY A 78 -10.57 -11.53 -11.25
C GLY A 78 -10.11 -11.68 -12.70
N HIS A 79 -9.13 -10.88 -13.15
CA HIS A 79 -8.55 -11.04 -14.47
C HIS A 79 -7.58 -12.22 -14.52
N LEU A 80 -6.71 -12.36 -13.51
CA LEU A 80 -5.68 -13.40 -13.44
C LEU A 80 -6.25 -14.84 -13.45
N LEU A 81 -7.44 -15.01 -12.90
CA LEU A 81 -8.17 -16.28 -12.83
C LEU A 81 -9.48 -16.28 -13.64
N ALA A 82 -9.63 -15.38 -14.62
CA ALA A 82 -10.84 -15.27 -15.43
C ALA A 82 -11.20 -16.60 -16.15
N ASP A 83 -10.18 -17.33 -16.59
CA ASP A 83 -10.34 -18.61 -17.29
C ASP A 83 -10.34 -19.84 -16.35
N ASP A 84 -10.27 -19.63 -15.03
CA ASP A 84 -10.29 -20.71 -14.05
C ASP A 84 -11.74 -21.02 -13.63
N PRO A 85 -12.35 -22.13 -14.09
CA PRO A 85 -13.76 -22.40 -13.83
C PRO A 85 -14.08 -22.60 -12.34
N ALA A 86 -13.10 -22.98 -11.52
CA ALA A 86 -13.30 -23.18 -10.09
C ALA A 86 -13.17 -21.86 -9.28
N TYR A 87 -12.40 -20.89 -9.80
CA TYR A 87 -12.05 -19.68 -9.05
C TYR A 87 -12.52 -18.36 -9.66
N ALA A 88 -12.90 -18.30 -10.94
CA ALA A 88 -13.21 -17.05 -11.64
C ALA A 88 -14.22 -16.18 -10.88
N SER A 89 -15.31 -16.77 -10.39
CA SER A 89 -16.34 -16.05 -9.63
C SER A 89 -15.83 -15.54 -8.28
N LYS A 90 -15.10 -16.37 -7.53
CA LYS A 90 -14.50 -15.99 -6.25
C LYS A 90 -13.45 -14.90 -6.43
N ALA A 91 -12.60 -15.01 -7.45
CA ALA A 91 -11.57 -14.05 -7.77
C ALA A 91 -12.16 -12.69 -8.14
N ALA A 92 -13.19 -12.65 -8.99
CA ALA A 92 -13.91 -11.43 -9.31
C ALA A 92 -14.55 -10.79 -8.06
N ARG A 93 -15.10 -11.61 -7.15
CA ARG A 93 -15.64 -11.12 -5.88
C ARG A 93 -14.56 -10.53 -4.98
N ILE A 94 -13.40 -11.19 -4.84
CA ILE A 94 -12.27 -10.68 -4.07
C ILE A 94 -11.74 -9.36 -4.66
N SER A 95 -11.57 -9.27 -5.98
CA SER A 95 -11.22 -8.02 -6.67
C SER A 95 -12.21 -6.89 -6.35
N THR A 96 -13.50 -7.18 -6.29
CA THR A 96 -14.54 -6.19 -5.97
C THR A 96 -14.51 -5.76 -4.51
N LEU A 97 -14.23 -6.69 -3.60
CA LEU A 97 -14.12 -6.43 -2.15
C LEU A 97 -12.82 -5.75 -1.76
N PHE A 98 -11.81 -5.78 -2.63
CA PHE A 98 -10.53 -5.18 -2.34
C PHE A 98 -10.66 -3.66 -2.12
N LYS A 99 -10.00 -3.18 -1.07
CA LYS A 99 -9.80 -1.76 -0.77
C LYS A 99 -8.36 -1.54 -0.34
N ASP A 100 -7.71 -0.52 -0.90
CA ASP A 100 -6.47 -0.03 -0.31
C ASP A 100 -6.78 0.61 1.06
N LEU A 101 -5.86 0.50 2.01
CA LEU A 101 -6.02 1.08 3.34
C LEU A 101 -6.31 2.59 3.28
N ALA A 102 -5.74 3.30 2.31
CA ALA A 102 -6.02 4.72 2.12
C ALA A 102 -7.47 4.96 1.69
N GLN A 103 -8.03 4.10 0.83
CA GLN A 103 -9.42 4.21 0.40
C GLN A 103 -10.38 3.97 1.55
N VAL A 104 -10.04 3.08 2.49
CA VAL A 104 -10.81 2.89 3.73
C VAL A 104 -10.80 4.19 4.54
N LEU A 105 -9.61 4.70 4.91
CA LEU A 105 -9.50 5.89 5.77
C LEU A 105 -10.03 7.17 5.14
N ALA A 106 -10.09 7.26 3.81
CA ALA A 106 -10.63 8.43 3.11
C ALA A 106 -12.09 8.72 3.50
N HIS A 107 -12.85 7.70 3.87
CA HIS A 107 -14.28 7.82 4.21
C HIS A 107 -14.53 7.93 5.72
N GLU A 108 -13.49 7.85 6.55
CA GLU A 108 -13.63 7.84 8.01
C GLU A 108 -13.44 9.24 8.63
N ASP A 109 -13.99 9.41 9.84
CA ASP A 109 -13.73 10.59 10.68
C ASP A 109 -12.39 10.42 11.42
N LEU A 110 -11.35 11.04 10.88
CA LEU A 110 -10.00 10.99 11.42
C LEU A 110 -9.86 11.76 12.76
N GLY A 111 -10.84 12.58 13.14
CA GLY A 111 -10.81 13.32 14.41
C GLY A 111 -10.73 12.41 15.64
N ALA A 112 -11.34 11.22 15.56
CA ALA A 112 -11.30 10.21 16.62
C ALA A 112 -9.89 9.68 16.90
N LEU A 113 -8.96 9.79 15.95
CA LEU A 113 -7.60 9.26 16.10
C LEU A 113 -6.74 10.12 17.04
N ALA A 114 -7.08 11.39 17.23
CA ALA A 114 -6.35 12.34 18.08
C ALA A 114 -4.82 12.32 17.84
N VAL A 115 -4.45 12.40 16.57
CA VAL A 115 -3.06 12.32 16.12
C VAL A 115 -2.25 13.57 16.49
N ASP A 116 -1.00 13.37 16.92
CA ASP A 116 -0.05 14.48 17.05
C ASP A 116 0.47 14.86 15.67
N THR A 117 0.03 16.00 15.16
CA THR A 117 0.46 16.53 13.86
C THR A 117 1.70 17.40 13.93
N ASN A 118 2.19 17.72 15.14
CA ASN A 118 3.35 18.59 15.34
C ASN A 118 4.68 17.81 15.23
N ILE A 119 4.81 17.04 14.15
CA ILE A 119 5.96 16.16 13.87
C ILE A 119 6.90 16.74 12.80
N GLY A 120 6.70 18.01 12.42
CA GLY A 120 7.43 18.67 11.35
C GLY A 120 6.79 18.50 9.97
N LYS A 121 7.56 18.81 8.92
CA LYS A 121 7.13 18.76 7.52
C LYS A 121 7.16 17.34 6.98
N VAL A 122 6.05 16.91 6.38
CA VAL A 122 5.88 15.57 5.81
C VAL A 122 5.86 15.62 4.29
N ALA A 123 6.86 15.02 3.64
CA ALA A 123 6.84 14.78 2.20
C ALA A 123 6.13 13.46 1.88
N VAL A 124 5.23 13.48 0.89
CA VAL A 124 4.44 12.30 0.51
C VAL A 124 4.98 11.72 -0.80
N HIS A 125 5.48 10.49 -0.74
CA HIS A 125 5.75 9.68 -1.93
C HIS A 125 4.53 8.82 -2.25
N THR A 126 3.75 9.23 -3.26
CA THR A 126 2.68 8.41 -3.82
C THR A 126 3.27 7.29 -4.67
N PRO A 127 3.10 6.00 -4.30
CA PRO A 127 3.57 4.89 -5.13
C PRO A 127 2.89 4.91 -6.50
N CYS A 128 3.62 4.56 -7.56
CA CYS A 128 3.04 4.43 -8.90
C CYS A 128 1.89 3.40 -8.95
N THR A 129 1.92 2.38 -8.10
CA THR A 129 0.83 1.40 -7.96
C THR A 129 -0.43 2.01 -7.35
N LEU A 130 -0.31 2.97 -6.44
CA LEU A 130 -1.46 3.70 -5.91
C LEU A 130 -1.97 4.71 -6.94
N GLN A 131 -1.07 5.53 -7.50
CA GLN A 131 -1.41 6.59 -8.44
C GLN A 131 -1.99 6.07 -9.76
N HIS A 132 -1.31 5.13 -10.41
CA HIS A 132 -1.69 4.65 -11.75
C HIS A 132 -2.41 3.32 -11.71
N GLY A 133 -2.00 2.42 -10.81
CA GLY A 133 -2.59 1.08 -10.72
C GLY A 133 -3.98 1.10 -10.08
N LEU A 134 -4.14 1.83 -8.97
CA LEU A 134 -5.43 2.00 -8.30
C LEU A 134 -6.16 3.29 -8.71
N GLY A 135 -5.48 4.22 -9.38
CA GLY A 135 -6.08 5.46 -9.87
C GLY A 135 -6.20 6.56 -8.82
N GLU A 136 -5.35 6.57 -7.80
CA GLU A 136 -5.48 7.41 -6.59
C GLU A 136 -4.27 8.36 -6.37
N PRO A 137 -3.98 9.33 -7.27
CA PRO A 137 -2.77 10.17 -7.23
C PRO A 137 -2.62 11.08 -5.99
N GLY A 138 -3.74 11.61 -5.46
CA GLY A 138 -3.75 12.62 -4.38
C GLY A 138 -4.27 12.11 -3.04
N LEU A 139 -4.70 10.85 -2.98
CA LEU A 139 -5.46 10.30 -1.86
C LEU A 139 -4.71 10.42 -0.52
N LEU A 140 -3.41 10.14 -0.50
CA LEU A 140 -2.61 10.22 0.72
C LEU A 140 -2.44 11.66 1.19
N GLN A 141 -2.20 12.59 0.26
CA GLN A 141 -2.05 14.01 0.56
C GLN A 141 -3.35 14.54 1.15
N ASP A 142 -4.49 14.20 0.58
CA ASP A 142 -5.80 14.64 1.06
C ASP A 142 -6.08 14.10 2.47
N ILE A 143 -5.79 12.82 2.74
CA ILE A 143 -5.94 12.20 4.06
C ILE A 143 -5.05 12.90 5.10
N LEU A 144 -3.77 13.09 4.78
CA LEU A 144 -2.82 13.70 5.71
C LEU A 144 -3.13 15.19 5.96
N ALA A 145 -3.52 15.94 4.92
CA ALA A 145 -3.92 17.33 5.04
C ALA A 145 -5.19 17.48 5.89
N ARG A 146 -6.21 16.63 5.67
CA ARG A 146 -7.44 16.59 6.49
C ARG A 146 -7.16 16.28 7.96
N ALA A 147 -6.15 15.45 8.22
CA ALA A 147 -5.71 15.14 9.57
C ALA A 147 -4.91 16.28 10.22
N GLY A 148 -4.47 17.28 9.45
CA GLY A 148 -3.76 18.47 9.95
C GLY A 148 -2.23 18.38 9.87
N PHE A 149 -1.65 17.42 9.14
CA PHE A 149 -0.20 17.35 8.94
C PHE A 149 0.30 18.48 8.03
N ALA A 150 1.45 19.05 8.37
CA ALA A 150 2.14 20.02 7.53
C ALA A 150 2.82 19.32 6.36
N LEU A 151 2.24 19.40 5.16
CA LEU A 151 2.79 18.75 3.98
C LEU A 151 3.91 19.58 3.34
N ALA A 152 5.05 18.95 3.08
CA ALA A 152 6.13 19.53 2.30
C ALA A 152 5.81 19.49 0.81
N PRO A 153 6.06 20.57 0.04
CA PRO A 153 6.01 20.52 -1.41
C PRO A 153 6.96 19.47 -1.98
N THR A 154 6.50 18.75 -2.98
CA THR A 154 7.31 17.78 -3.74
C THR A 154 7.26 18.16 -5.22
N SER A 155 8.31 17.83 -5.98
CA SER A 155 8.31 18.03 -7.43
C SER A 155 8.20 16.69 -8.17
N ASN A 156 7.66 16.68 -9.39
CA ASN A 156 7.58 15.48 -10.25
C ASN A 156 7.04 14.22 -9.55
N SER A 157 5.97 14.38 -8.75
CA SER A 157 5.39 13.31 -7.91
C SER A 157 4.93 12.07 -8.68
N HIS A 158 4.71 12.19 -9.99
CA HIS A 158 4.33 11.10 -10.89
C HIS A 158 5.47 10.13 -11.23
N LEU A 159 6.72 10.46 -10.90
CA LEU A 159 7.87 9.63 -11.25
C LEU A 159 8.01 8.41 -10.32
N CYS A 160 8.34 7.26 -10.91
CA CYS A 160 8.62 6.04 -10.19
C CYS A 160 9.90 6.15 -9.34
N CYS A 161 9.87 5.58 -8.13
CA CYS A 161 11.06 5.48 -7.25
C CYS A 161 12.09 4.44 -7.68
N GLY A 162 11.74 3.54 -8.62
CA GLY A 162 12.63 2.48 -9.11
C GLY A 162 12.62 1.19 -8.29
N SER A 163 11.79 1.04 -7.26
CA SER A 163 11.72 -0.20 -6.46
C SER A 163 11.26 -1.41 -7.31
N ALA A 164 10.08 -1.31 -7.93
CA ALA A 164 9.55 -2.25 -8.95
C ALA A 164 9.77 -3.76 -8.65
N GLY A 165 9.69 -4.17 -7.38
CA GLY A 165 9.87 -5.58 -6.98
C GLY A 165 11.28 -6.10 -7.28
N SER A 166 11.37 -7.20 -8.04
CA SER A 166 12.65 -7.82 -8.42
C SER A 166 13.50 -6.95 -9.34
N TYR A 167 12.90 -5.99 -10.06
CA TYR A 167 13.61 -5.11 -10.98
C TYR A 167 14.71 -4.30 -10.27
N SER A 168 14.45 -3.81 -9.04
CA SER A 168 15.49 -3.09 -8.27
C SER A 168 16.74 -3.91 -8.00
N ILE A 169 16.61 -5.23 -7.90
CA ILE A 169 17.71 -6.16 -7.68
C ILE A 169 18.40 -6.46 -9.01
N LEU A 170 17.62 -6.75 -10.05
CA LEU A 170 18.14 -7.15 -11.37
C LEU A 170 18.72 -5.97 -12.16
N GLN A 171 18.27 -4.74 -11.89
CA GLN A 171 18.62 -3.51 -12.60
C GLN A 171 19.01 -2.41 -11.59
N ALA A 172 19.99 -2.74 -10.75
CA ALA A 172 20.39 -1.90 -9.61
C ALA A 172 20.83 -0.48 -10.01
N ASP A 173 21.58 -0.33 -11.11
CA ASP A 173 22.06 0.99 -11.57
C ASP A 173 20.89 1.93 -11.92
N ILE A 174 19.98 1.48 -12.79
CA ILE A 174 18.81 2.25 -13.20
C ILE A 174 17.93 2.55 -11.98
N SER A 175 17.71 1.56 -11.14
CA SER A 175 16.85 1.68 -9.96
C SER A 175 17.44 2.64 -8.92
N GLY A 176 18.77 2.67 -8.78
CA GLY A 176 19.50 3.63 -7.96
C GLY A 176 19.36 5.06 -8.48
N ARG A 177 19.51 5.27 -9.78
CA ARG A 177 19.33 6.60 -10.40
C ARG A 177 17.90 7.12 -10.24
N LEU A 178 16.90 6.25 -10.38
CA LEU A 178 15.49 6.59 -10.14
C LEU A 178 15.23 6.93 -8.67
N ARG A 179 15.84 6.16 -7.75
CA ARG A 179 15.78 6.42 -6.30
C ARG A 179 16.33 7.79 -5.95
N GLU A 180 17.52 8.12 -6.42
CA GLU A 180 18.16 9.41 -6.16
C GLU A 180 17.32 10.58 -6.67
N ARG A 181 16.77 10.44 -7.89
CA ARG A 181 15.84 11.43 -8.44
C ARG A 181 14.58 11.57 -7.58
N ALA A 182 13.99 10.45 -7.15
CA ALA A 182 12.81 10.47 -6.29
C ALA A 182 13.11 11.15 -4.94
N LEU A 183 14.26 10.87 -4.33
CA LEU A 183 14.66 11.53 -3.09
C LEU A 183 14.92 13.02 -3.27
N ALA A 184 15.59 13.44 -4.35
CA ALA A 184 15.78 14.86 -4.64
C ALA A 184 14.43 15.59 -4.81
N ASN A 185 13.48 14.94 -5.46
CA ASN A 185 12.12 15.46 -5.67
C ASN A 185 11.28 15.55 -4.38
N LEU A 186 11.51 14.66 -3.43
CA LEU A 186 10.85 14.64 -2.11
C LEU A 186 11.48 15.62 -1.13
N SER A 187 12.76 15.95 -1.33
CA SER A 187 13.56 16.75 -0.39
C SER A 187 13.66 18.23 -0.74
N VAL A 188 12.77 18.76 -1.60
CA VAL A 188 12.81 20.16 -2.09
C VAL A 188 12.87 21.17 -0.96
N GLU A 189 12.12 20.95 0.13
CA GLU A 189 12.11 21.82 1.31
C GLU A 189 12.67 21.14 2.58
N ALA A 190 13.57 20.17 2.43
CA ALA A 190 14.17 19.42 3.54
C ALA A 190 13.11 18.93 4.57
N PRO A 191 12.20 18.03 4.17
CA PRO A 191 11.16 17.52 5.06
C PRO A 191 11.77 16.77 6.24
N ASP A 192 11.09 16.81 7.38
CA ASP A 192 11.47 16.05 8.57
C ASP A 192 11.15 14.55 8.42
N LEU A 193 10.22 14.22 7.53
CA LEU A 193 9.74 12.87 7.31
C LEU A 193 9.28 12.66 5.86
N ILE A 194 9.56 11.49 5.31
CA ILE A 194 8.93 11.01 4.07
C ILE A 194 7.97 9.87 4.41
N VAL A 195 6.77 9.89 3.83
CA VAL A 195 5.79 8.81 3.95
C VAL A 195 5.40 8.20 2.61
N THR A 196 5.02 6.93 2.63
CA THR A 196 4.51 6.22 1.45
C THR A 196 3.54 5.11 1.81
N ALA A 197 2.77 4.61 0.83
CA ALA A 197 1.77 3.53 0.97
C ALA A 197 2.21 2.18 0.41
N ASN A 198 3.51 2.01 0.14
CA ASN A 198 4.03 0.75 -0.39
C ASN A 198 5.33 0.38 0.31
N ILE A 199 5.39 -0.83 0.85
CA ILE A 199 6.57 -1.32 1.57
C ILE A 199 7.82 -1.39 0.67
N GLY A 200 7.65 -1.75 -0.61
CA GLY A 200 8.76 -1.74 -1.57
C GLY A 200 9.36 -0.35 -1.74
N CYS A 201 8.50 0.68 -1.86
CA CYS A 201 8.93 2.08 -1.90
C CYS A 201 9.57 2.50 -0.58
N GLN A 202 8.96 2.16 0.56
CA GLN A 202 9.47 2.51 1.89
C GLN A 202 10.88 1.97 2.13
N LEU A 203 11.14 0.71 1.80
CA LEU A 203 12.45 0.09 1.95
C LEU A 203 13.46 0.67 0.96
N HIS A 204 13.06 0.85 -0.29
CA HIS A 204 13.94 1.37 -1.34
C HIS A 204 14.34 2.83 -1.09
N LEU A 205 13.43 3.67 -0.59
CA LEU A 205 13.66 5.09 -0.39
C LEU A 205 14.36 5.43 0.93
N GLN A 206 14.63 4.47 1.82
CA GLN A 206 15.35 4.75 3.07
C GLN A 206 16.61 5.58 2.80
N SER A 207 16.78 6.70 3.50
CA SER A 207 17.87 7.65 3.26
C SER A 207 18.35 8.31 4.56
N PRO A 208 19.60 8.80 4.62
CA PRO A 208 20.08 9.57 5.78
C PRO A 208 19.45 10.96 5.91
N GLY A 209 18.86 11.52 4.83
CA GLY A 209 18.37 12.90 4.81
C GLY A 209 17.07 13.07 5.58
N ALA A 210 16.13 12.16 5.40
CA ALA A 210 14.88 12.10 6.14
C ALA A 210 14.47 10.63 6.33
N PRO A 211 13.94 10.24 7.50
CA PRO A 211 13.39 8.91 7.71
C PRO A 211 12.23 8.65 6.74
N VAL A 212 12.08 7.39 6.32
CA VAL A 212 10.96 6.98 5.46
C VAL A 212 10.06 6.00 6.21
N ARG A 213 8.79 6.34 6.36
CA ARG A 213 7.79 5.53 7.08
C ARG A 213 6.60 5.16 6.21
N HIS A 214 5.83 4.20 6.67
CA HIS A 214 4.51 3.98 6.09
C HIS A 214 3.56 5.06 6.62
N TRP A 215 2.71 5.63 5.77
CA TRP A 215 1.84 6.76 6.14
C TRP A 215 0.89 6.44 7.30
N ILE A 216 0.36 5.21 7.38
CA ILE A 216 -0.53 4.78 8.46
C ILE A 216 0.11 4.87 9.85
N GLU A 217 1.44 4.78 9.92
CA GLU A 217 2.17 4.83 11.19
C GLU A 217 2.09 6.22 11.84
N LEU A 218 1.68 7.26 11.10
CA LEU A 218 1.43 8.60 11.67
C LEU A 218 0.08 8.71 12.38
N PHE A 219 -0.82 7.76 12.12
CA PHE A 219 -2.13 7.72 12.73
C PHE A 219 -2.18 6.82 13.97
N ASP A 220 -1.08 6.13 14.25
CA ASP A 220 -0.99 5.12 15.28
C ASP A 220 -0.97 5.74 16.68
N PRO A 221 -1.95 5.44 17.55
CA PRO A 221 -2.02 6.01 18.89
C PRO A 221 -0.98 5.48 19.90
N GLY A 222 -0.21 4.43 19.53
CA GLY A 222 0.70 3.71 20.44
C GLY A 222 0.11 2.41 20.97
#